data_AF-F8PNN4-F1
#
_entry.id   AF-F8PNN4-F1
#
_cell.length_a   1.000
_cell.length_b   1.000
_cell.length_c   1.000
_cell.angle_alpha   90.00
_cell.angle_beta   90.00
_cell.angle_gamma   90.00
#
_symmetry.space_group_name_H-M   'P 1'
#
loop_
_entity.id
_entity.type
_entity.pdbx_description
1 polymer ?
#
loop_
_entity_poly.entity_id
_entity_poly.type
_entity_poly.pdbx_seq_one_letter_code
_entity_poly.pdbx_strand_id
1 'polypeptide(L)'
;MSRLFPPAGPVLPPFRTILIQGQYHASAPIHLCLSTVTPETSAIILSPSREALVRSLQGYNDEWINNHSGHGSISSMSANIRML
;
A
#
# COMPACT_ATOMS: atom_id res chain seq x y z
N MET A 1 24.21 16.60 21.10
CA MET A 1 22.75 16.74 20.90
C MET A 1 22.17 15.36 20.60
N SER A 2 21.55 14.71 21.58
CA SER A 2 20.83 13.45 21.39
C SER A 2 19.42 13.76 20.89
N ARG A 3 19.05 13.31 19.69
CA ARG A 3 17.66 13.37 19.22
C ARG A 3 16.93 12.14 19.75
N LEU A 4 15.73 12.34 20.31
CA LEU A 4 14.87 11.27 20.83
C LEU A 4 14.39 10.32 19.73
N PHE A 5 14.34 10.81 18.48
CA PHE A 5 13.95 10.07 17.31
C PHE A 5 15.04 10.12 16.25
N PRO A 6 15.27 9.00 15.53
CA PRO A 6 16.18 9.01 14.41
C PRO A 6 15.72 10.02 13.35
N PRO A 7 16.64 10.61 12.57
CA PRO A 7 16.27 11.39 11.40
C PRO A 7 15.40 10.53 10.45
N ALA A 8 14.54 11.19 9.69
CA ALA A 8 13.70 10.53 8.70
C ALA A 8 14.54 9.58 7.84
N GLY A 9 14.03 8.36 7.61
CA GLY A 9 14.71 7.35 6.82
C GLY A 9 14.94 7.80 5.38
N PRO A 10 15.76 7.06 4.62
CA PRO A 10 16.01 7.36 3.22
C PRO A 10 14.69 7.39 2.44
N VAL A 11 14.52 8.41 1.60
CA VAL A 11 13.36 8.53 0.72
C VAL A 11 13.66 7.76 -0.57
N LEU A 12 12.64 7.10 -1.12
CA LEU A 12 12.76 6.46 -2.42
C LEU A 12 13.06 7.52 -3.51
N PRO A 13 13.91 7.20 -4.51
CA PRO A 13 14.07 8.06 -5.68
C PRO A 13 12.72 8.31 -6.37
N PRO A 14 12.56 9.40 -7.14
CA PRO A 14 11.33 9.61 -7.90
C PRO A 14 11.02 8.44 -8.84
N PHE A 15 9.80 7.92 -8.79
CA PHE A 15 9.30 6.86 -9.66
C PHE A 15 7.88 7.19 -10.15
N ARG A 16 7.47 6.58 -11.26
CA ARG A 16 6.08 6.67 -11.76
C ARG A 16 5.23 5.47 -11.35
N THR A 17 5.86 4.31 -11.20
CA THR A 17 5.18 3.06 -10.87
C THR A 17 6.03 2.26 -9.90
N ILE A 18 5.40 1.73 -8.85
CA ILE A 18 6.01 0.76 -7.94
C ILE A 18 5.39 -0.63 -8.18
N LEU A 19 6.24 -1.65 -8.25
CA LEU A 19 5.82 -3.06 -8.33
C LEU A 19 6.03 -3.71 -6.96
N ILE A 20 4.97 -4.29 -6.42
CA ILE A 20 5.00 -5.03 -5.15
C ILE A 20 4.75 -6.50 -5.45
N GLN A 21 5.74 -7.34 -5.14
CA GLN A 21 5.68 -8.78 -5.32
C GLN A 21 6.39 -9.45 -4.14
N GLY A 22 5.77 -10.46 -3.56
CA GLY A 22 6.37 -11.24 -2.48
C GLY A 22 5.37 -11.86 -1.54
N GLN A 23 5.88 -12.58 -0.55
CA GLN A 23 5.09 -13.13 0.55
C GLN A 23 4.90 -12.06 1.61
N TYR A 24 3.81 -11.29 1.49
CA TYR A 24 3.44 -10.27 2.44
C TYR A 24 2.34 -10.74 3.37
N HIS A 25 2.26 -10.12 4.55
CA HIS A 25 1.06 -10.16 5.38
C HIS A 25 -0.16 -9.62 4.60
N ALA A 26 -1.37 -10.12 4.88
CA ALA A 26 -2.56 -9.89 4.05
C ALA A 26 -2.82 -8.42 3.65
N SER A 27 -2.77 -7.50 4.61
CA SER A 27 -2.97 -6.05 4.36
C SER A 27 -1.71 -5.28 3.99
N ALA A 28 -0.52 -5.84 4.18
CA ALA A 28 0.74 -5.12 4.00
C ALA A 28 0.96 -4.58 2.56
N PRO A 29 0.61 -5.29 1.47
CA PRO A 29 0.72 -4.74 0.12
C PRO A 29 -0.11 -3.48 -0.07
N ILE A 30 -1.31 -3.41 0.52
CA ILE A 30 -2.18 -2.23 0.44
C ILE A 30 -1.55 -1.06 1.18
N HIS A 31 -1.05 -1.27 2.40
CA HIS A 31 -0.39 -0.21 3.15
C HIS A 31 0.88 0.30 2.46
N LEU A 32 1.65 -0.60 1.83
CA LEU A 32 2.82 -0.22 1.06
C LEU A 32 2.44 0.60 -0.19
N CYS A 33 1.38 0.23 -0.89
CA CYS A 33 0.86 1.05 -1.98
C CYS A 33 0.41 2.43 -1.47
N LEU A 34 -0.39 2.48 -0.41
CA LEU A 34 -0.92 3.75 0.11
C LEU A 34 0.15 4.66 0.71
N SER A 35 1.28 4.11 1.19
CA SER A 35 2.40 4.92 1.69
C SER A 35 3.29 5.48 0.59
N THR A 36 3.15 4.98 -0.65
CA THR A 36 4.01 5.35 -1.79
C THR A 36 3.26 6.05 -2.92
N VAL A 37 1.96 5.80 -3.05
CA VAL A 37 1.12 6.38 -4.11
C VAL A 37 0.78 7.84 -3.82
N THR A 38 1.16 8.69 -4.75
CA THR A 38 0.71 10.08 -4.92
C THR A 38 -0.19 10.18 -6.17
N PRO A 39 -0.85 11.33 -6.44
CA PRO A 39 -1.63 11.53 -7.66
C PRO A 39 -0.87 11.31 -8.98
N GLU A 40 0.46 11.38 -8.95
CA GLU A 40 1.33 11.27 -10.14
C GLU A 40 1.91 9.87 -10.32
N THR A 41 1.63 8.96 -9.38
CA THR A 41 2.24 7.63 -9.34
C THR A 41 1.19 6.52 -9.27
N SER A 42 1.60 5.32 -9.66
CA SER A 42 0.76 4.13 -9.66
C SER A 42 1.44 2.98 -8.92
N ALA A 43 0.66 2.03 -8.45
CA ALA A 43 1.18 0.80 -7.86
C ALA A 43 0.59 -0.42 -8.54
N ILE A 44 1.43 -1.44 -8.71
CA ILE A 44 1.03 -2.75 -9.24
C ILE A 44 1.38 -3.78 -8.17
N ILE A 45 0.38 -4.53 -7.72
CA ILE A 45 0.57 -5.70 -6.87
C ILE A 45 0.54 -6.92 -7.79
N LEU A 46 1.62 -7.70 -7.80
CA LEU A 46 1.70 -8.95 -8.55
C LEU A 46 1.54 -10.12 -7.57
N SER A 47 0.44 -10.86 -7.70
CA SER A 47 0.12 -12.03 -6.88
C SER A 47 0.01 -13.28 -7.73
N PRO A 48 0.50 -14.45 -7.27
CA PRO A 48 0.24 -15.73 -7.94
C PRO A 48 -1.26 -16.07 -8.03
N SER A 49 -2.08 -15.51 -7.14
CA SER A 49 -3.56 -15.58 -7.22
C SER A 49 -4.16 -14.31 -6.61
N ARG A 50 -4.87 -13.56 -7.45
CA ARG A 50 -5.64 -12.38 -7.02
C ARG A 50 -6.76 -12.78 -6.07
N GLU A 51 -7.42 -13.90 -6.31
CA GLU A 51 -8.54 -14.39 -5.49
C GLU A 51 -8.07 -14.75 -4.08
N ALA A 52 -6.93 -15.44 -3.95
CA ALA A 52 -6.35 -15.78 -2.67
C ALA A 52 -5.96 -14.52 -1.88
N LEU A 53 -5.36 -13.53 -2.56
CA LEU A 53 -5.03 -12.25 -1.94
C LEU A 53 -6.29 -11.54 -1.42
N VAL A 54 -7.32 -11.39 -2.26
CA VAL A 54 -8.58 -10.73 -1.87
C VAL A 54 -9.26 -11.44 -0.70
N ARG A 55 -9.33 -12.78 -0.73
CA ARG A 55 -9.89 -13.55 0.39
C ARG A 55 -9.10 -13.35 1.68
N SER A 56 -7.77 -13.34 1.59
CA SER A 56 -6.91 -13.10 2.77
C SER A 56 -7.11 -11.70 3.35
N LEU A 57 -7.25 -10.68 2.48
CA LEU A 57 -7.48 -9.30 2.89
C LEU A 57 -8.84 -9.14 3.57
N GLN A 58 -9.90 -9.72 2.98
CA GLN A 58 -11.25 -9.72 3.55
C GLN A 58 -11.31 -10.50 4.86
N GLY A 59 -10.67 -11.67 4.93
CA GLY A 59 -10.64 -12.50 6.13
C GLY A 59 -9.85 -11.88 7.29
N TYR A 60 -8.77 -11.15 6.98
CA TYR A 60 -8.02 -10.40 7.98
C TYR A 60 -8.80 -9.21 8.53
N ASN A 61 -9.65 -8.58 7.69
CA ASN A 61 -10.54 -7.50 8.07
C ASN A 61 -9.81 -6.33 8.77
N ASP A 62 -8.79 -5.80 8.10
CA ASP A 62 -7.92 -4.75 8.63
C ASP A 62 -8.72 -3.52 9.11
N GLU A 63 -8.62 -3.20 10.39
CA GLU A 63 -9.36 -2.10 11.02
C GLU A 63 -9.02 -0.74 10.41
N TRP A 64 -7.74 -0.50 10.11
CA TRP A 64 -7.31 0.77 9.55
C TRP A 64 -7.89 0.95 8.16
N ILE A 65 -7.80 -0.06 7.30
CA ILE A 65 -8.37 -0.01 5.94
C ILE A 65 -9.88 0.19 6.01
N ASN A 66 -10.58 -0.52 6.89
CA ASN A 66 -12.03 -0.37 7.06
C ASN A 66 -12.42 1.06 7.48
N ASN A 67 -11.69 1.64 8.44
CA ASN A 67 -11.98 2.98 8.94
C ASN A 67 -11.57 4.10 7.96
N HIS A 68 -10.59 3.85 7.09
CA HIS A 68 -9.99 4.91 6.26
C HIS A 68 -10.31 4.83 4.77
N SER A 69 -10.69 3.66 4.25
CA SER A 69 -10.94 3.46 2.80
C SER A 69 -12.05 4.35 2.22
N GLY A 70 -13.03 4.75 3.03
CA GLY A 70 -14.10 5.68 2.63
C GLY A 70 -13.68 7.15 2.55
N HIS A 71 -12.50 7.52 3.04
CA HIS A 71 -12.01 8.89 2.92
C HIS A 71 -11.60 9.18 1.48
N GLY A 72 -12.03 10.32 0.95
CA GLY A 72 -11.81 10.67 -0.46
C GLY A 72 -10.35 10.62 -0.90
N SER A 73 -9.41 11.00 -0.02
CA SER A 73 -7.97 10.92 -0.28
C SER A 73 -7.49 9.48 -0.45
N ILE A 74 -7.85 8.59 0.47
CA ILE A 74 -7.47 7.17 0.43
C ILE A 74 -8.13 6.47 -0.76
N SER A 75 -9.42 6.75 -0.99
CA SER A 75 -10.17 6.21 -2.13
C SER A 75 -9.54 6.62 -3.47
N SER A 76 -9.17 7.91 -3.60
CA SER A 76 -8.49 8.43 -4.78
C SER A 76 -7.11 7.79 -5.00
N MET A 77 -6.30 7.63 -3.95
CA MET A 77 -5.02 6.93 -4.06
C MET A 77 -5.21 5.44 -4.42
N SER A 78 -6.25 4.80 -3.86
CA SER A 78 -6.56 3.40 -4.13
C SER A 78 -6.94 3.15 -5.59
N ALA A 79 -7.52 4.13 -6.28
CA ALA A 79 -7.83 4.04 -7.70
C ALA A 79 -6.58 3.90 -8.60
N ASN A 80 -5.41 4.31 -8.11
CA ASN A 80 -4.13 4.18 -8.82
C ASN A 80 -3.40 2.86 -8.51
N ILE A 81 -4.02 1.95 -7.76
CA ILE A 81 -3.50 0.62 -7.43
C ILE A 81 -4.14 -0.43 -8.34
N ARG A 82 -3.32 -1.26 -8.98
CA ARG A 82 -3.76 -2.39 -9.81
C ARG A 82 -3.26 -3.71 -9.21
N MET A 83 -4.15 -4.68 -9.08
CA MET A 83 -3.79 -6.05 -8.68
C MET A 83 -3.80 -6.95 -9.92
N LEU A 84 -2.67 -7.57 -10.20
CA LEU A 84 -2.46 -8.53 -11.28
C LEU A 84 -2.22 -9.93 -10.71
#